data_AF-A0A356R6V3-F1
#
_entry.id   AF-A0A356R6V3-F1
#
_cell.length_a   1.000
_cell.length_b   1.000
_cell.length_c   1.000
_cell.angle_alpha   90.00
_cell.angle_beta   90.00
_cell.angle_gamma   90.00
#
_symmetry.space_group_name_H-M   'P 1'
#
loop_
_entity.id
_entity.type
_entity.pdbx_description
1 polymer ?
#
loop_
_entity_poly.entity_id
_entity_poly.type
_entity_poly.pdbx_seq_one_letter_code
_entity_poly.pdbx_strand_id
1 'polypeptide(L)'
;AELITLTVNFLQKAHQLDLPFSIRDGMHMVQYAMKRMGQDPNHPVARDPAWREALVNVLGEEARDLEVLAKRRSQTLHGQALPKGLGDFFFEEDHPLHPDQ
;
A
#
# COMPACT_ATOMS: atom_id res chain seq x y z
N ALA A 1 -14.04 19.26 0.12
CA ALA A 1 -13.63 18.68 1.42
C ALA A 1 -13.74 17.16 1.41
N GLU A 2 -14.90 16.61 1.05
CA GLU A 2 -15.21 15.16 1.03
C GLU A 2 -14.12 14.24 0.46
N LEU A 3 -13.58 14.53 -0.73
CA LEU A 3 -12.52 13.71 -1.35
C LEU A 3 -11.23 13.64 -0.50
N ILE A 4 -10.86 14.77 0.13
CA ILE A 4 -9.70 14.83 1.02
C ILE A 4 -10.00 14.03 2.29
N THR A 5 -11.21 14.14 2.83
CA THR A 5 -11.63 13.38 4.02
C THR A 5 -11.56 11.86 3.77
N LEU A 6 -12.05 11.37 2.63
CA LEU A 6 -11.96 9.96 2.26
C LEU A 6 -10.49 9.49 2.18
N THR A 7 -9.64 10.28 1.53
CA THR A 7 -8.21 9.97 1.40
C THR A 7 -7.48 10.00 2.74
N VAL A 8 -7.77 10.97 3.60
CA VAL A 8 -7.17 11.05 4.95
C VAL A 8 -7.59 9.85 5.79
N ASN A 9 -8.87 9.49 5.78
CA ASN A 9 -9.37 8.31 6.51
C ASN A 9 -8.68 7.02 6.02
N PHE A 10 -8.50 6.88 4.71
CA PHE A 10 -7.76 5.77 4.11
C PHE A 10 -6.31 5.73 4.61
N LEU A 11 -5.59 6.85 4.54
CA LEU A 11 -4.19 6.93 4.97
C LEU A 11 -4.03 6.68 6.48
N GLN A 12 -4.96 7.16 7.30
CA GLN A 12 -4.98 6.90 8.74
C GLN A 12 -5.18 5.42 9.03
N LYS A 13 -6.13 4.77 8.33
CA LYS A 13 -6.36 3.32 8.48
C LYS A 13 -5.14 2.51 8.02
N ALA A 14 -4.55 2.88 6.89
CA ALA A 14 -3.32 2.26 6.39
C ALA A 14 -2.17 2.37 7.41
N HIS A 15 -2.00 3.56 8.00
CA HIS A 15 -0.97 3.79 9.00
C HIS A 15 -1.18 2.96 10.27
N GLN A 16 -2.43 2.81 10.74
CA GLN A 16 -2.77 1.93 11.87
C GLN A 16 -2.43 0.46 11.61
N LEU A 17 -2.39 0.04 10.34
CA LEU A 17 -2.07 -1.32 9.90
C LEU A 17 -0.59 -1.49 9.49
N ASP A 18 0.27 -0.52 9.79
CA ASP A 18 1.70 -0.48 9.39
C ASP A 18 1.92 -0.61 7.87
N LEU A 19 0.93 -0.22 7.06
CA LEU A 19 1.05 -0.26 5.60
C LEU A 19 1.86 0.93 5.07
N PRO A 20 2.68 0.74 4.03
CA PRO A 20 3.71 1.71 3.63
C PRO A 20 3.14 2.78 2.68
N PHE A 21 1.92 3.26 2.94
CA PHE A 21 1.31 4.32 2.16
C PHE A 21 1.71 5.69 2.73
N SER A 22 2.01 6.62 1.82
CA SER A 22 2.53 7.94 2.14
C SER A 22 1.50 9.04 1.87
N ILE A 23 1.78 10.24 2.39
CA ILE A 23 0.98 11.43 2.07
C ILE A 23 0.99 11.73 0.55
N ARG A 24 2.11 11.42 -0.14
CA ARG A 24 2.24 11.61 -1.60
C ARG A 24 1.24 10.74 -2.36
N ASP A 25 1.02 9.52 -1.89
CA ASP A 25 0.04 8.59 -2.45
C ASP A 25 -1.38 9.18 -2.36
N GLY A 26 -1.73 9.73 -1.20
CA GLY A 26 -3.00 10.43 -1.03
C GLY A 26 -3.14 11.66 -1.94
N MET A 27 -2.08 12.45 -2.11
CA MET A 27 -2.10 13.60 -3.02
C MET A 27 -2.32 13.16 -4.47
N HIS A 28 -1.65 12.10 -4.93
CA HIS A 28 -1.86 11.54 -6.27
C HIS A 28 -3.28 11.00 -6.45
N MET A 29 -3.85 10.33 -5.44
CA MET A 29 -5.25 9.89 -5.47
C MET A 29 -6.22 11.07 -5.65
N VAL A 30 -6.04 12.15 -4.88
CA VAL A 30 -6.91 13.34 -4.97
C VAL A 30 -6.79 13.99 -6.35
N GLN A 31 -5.56 14.15 -6.87
CA GLN A 31 -5.33 14.70 -8.21
C GLN A 31 -5.97 13.84 -9.31
N TYR A 32 -5.83 12.51 -9.20
CA TYR A 32 -6.47 11.58 -10.14
C TYR A 32 -7.98 11.75 -10.12
N ALA A 33 -8.61 11.66 -8.95
CA ALA A 33 -10.06 11.75 -8.82
C ALA A 33 -10.59 13.10 -9.33
N MET A 34 -9.91 14.21 -9.04
CA MET A 34 -10.28 15.52 -9.56
C MET A 34 -10.23 15.58 -11.09
N LYS A 35 -9.16 15.06 -11.70
CA LYS A 35 -9.04 14.96 -13.17
C LYS A 35 -10.15 14.08 -13.72
N ARG A 36 -10.42 12.93 -13.09
CA ARG A 36 -11.40 11.95 -13.52
C ARG A 36 -12.83 12.51 -13.53
N MET A 37 -13.20 13.25 -12.50
CA MET A 37 -14.50 13.92 -12.40
C MET A 37 -14.69 14.98 -13.50
N GLY A 38 -13.61 15.62 -13.95
CA GLY A 38 -13.63 16.66 -14.98
C GLY A 38 -13.46 16.17 -16.42
N GLN A 39 -13.37 14.85 -16.66
CA GLN A 39 -13.12 14.33 -18.01
C GLN A 39 -14.31 14.47 -18.96
N ASP A 40 -15.54 14.33 -18.47
CA ASP A 40 -16.76 14.55 -19.26
C ASP A 40 -17.56 15.71 -18.65
N PRO A 41 -17.51 16.90 -19.27
CA PRO A 41 -18.27 18.06 -18.80
C PRO A 41 -19.79 17.87 -18.85
N ASN A 42 -20.29 17.00 -19.73
CA ASN A 42 -21.72 16.73 -19.87
C ASN A 42 -22.21 15.64 -18.92
N HIS A 43 -21.32 14.72 -18.53
CA HIS A 43 -21.62 13.67 -17.56
C HIS A 43 -20.48 13.47 -16.55
N PRO A 44 -20.30 14.40 -15.61
CA PRO A 44 -19.22 14.31 -14.63
C PRO A 44 -19.43 13.10 -13.71
N VAL A 45 -18.36 12.35 -13.47
CA VAL A 45 -18.38 11.21 -12.56
C VAL A 45 -18.58 11.71 -11.13
N ALA A 46 -19.42 11.02 -10.36
CA ALA A 46 -19.60 11.31 -8.95
C ALA A 46 -18.30 11.10 -8.15
N ARG A 47 -18.20 11.74 -6.99
CA ARG A 47 -16.98 11.72 -6.16
C ARG A 47 -16.59 10.31 -5.70
N ASP A 48 -17.54 9.53 -5.19
CA ASP A 48 -17.24 8.19 -4.65
C ASP A 48 -16.73 7.20 -5.70
N PRO A 49 -17.35 7.08 -6.89
CA PRO A 49 -16.77 6.29 -7.98
C PRO A 49 -15.39 6.79 -8.40
N ALA A 50 -15.21 8.11 -8.55
CA ALA A 50 -13.92 8.69 -8.94
C ALA A 50 -12.82 8.41 -7.91
N TRP A 51 -13.15 8.46 -6.61
CA TRP A 51 -12.22 8.12 -5.53
C TRP A 51 -11.86 6.64 -5.51
N ARG A 52 -12.83 5.73 -5.68
CA ARG A 52 -12.58 4.29 -5.76
C ARG A 52 -11.74 3.91 -6.99
N GLU A 53 -11.98 4.58 -8.11
CA GLU A 53 -11.17 4.43 -9.31
C GLU A 53 -9.73 4.94 -9.08
N ALA A 54 -9.57 6.09 -8.42
CA ALA A 54 -8.26 6.62 -8.05
C ALA A 54 -7.48 5.68 -7.14
N LEU A 55 -8.14 5.06 -6.15
CA LEU A 55 -7.52 4.11 -5.23
C LEU A 55 -6.83 2.97 -6.01
N VAL A 56 -7.54 2.37 -6.97
CA VAL A 56 -7.02 1.27 -7.77
C VAL A 56 -5.94 1.73 -8.75
N ASN A 57 -6.20 2.82 -9.46
CA ASN A 57 -5.29 3.27 -10.53
C ASN A 57 -4.00 3.90 -9.99
N VAL A 58 -3.99 4.39 -8.75
CA VAL A 58 -2.79 4.96 -8.12
C VAL A 58 -2.09 3.95 -7.21
N LEU A 59 -2.83 3.17 -6.41
CA LEU A 59 -2.25 2.30 -5.37
C LEU A 59 -2.37 0.80 -5.66
N GLY A 60 -3.04 0.42 -6.74
CA GLY A 60 -3.28 -0.97 -7.12
C GLY A 60 -4.55 -1.56 -6.50
N GLU A 61 -4.97 -2.70 -7.07
CA GLU A 61 -6.20 -3.39 -6.68
C GLU A 61 -6.19 -3.85 -5.22
N GLU A 62 -5.02 -4.21 -4.69
CA GLU A 62 -4.87 -4.68 -3.31
C GLU A 62 -5.18 -3.60 -2.26
N ALA A 63 -5.06 -2.32 -2.62
CA ALA A 63 -5.35 -1.22 -1.72
C ALA A 63 -6.86 -1.09 -1.38
N ARG A 64 -7.74 -1.84 -2.04
CA ARG A 64 -9.16 -1.92 -1.70
C ARG A 64 -9.43 -2.58 -0.36
N ASP A 65 -8.56 -3.51 0.07
CA ASP A 65 -8.70 -4.22 1.34
C ASP A 65 -7.40 -4.18 2.13
N LEU A 66 -7.31 -3.15 2.98
CA LEU A 66 -6.15 -2.93 3.83
C LEU A 66 -5.93 -4.07 4.84
N GLU A 67 -6.99 -4.76 5.30
CA GLU A 67 -6.86 -5.86 6.27
C GLU A 67 -6.20 -7.07 5.62
N VAL A 68 -6.65 -7.43 4.41
CA VAL A 68 -6.06 -8.51 3.63
C VAL A 68 -4.61 -8.19 3.28
N LEU A 69 -4.33 -6.94 2.87
CA LEU A 69 -2.98 -6.49 2.55
C LEU A 69 -2.04 -6.56 3.77
N ALA A 70 -2.51 -6.09 4.94
CA ALA A 70 -1.75 -6.15 6.19
C ALA A 70 -1.48 -7.59 6.63
N LYS A 71 -2.49 -8.46 6.54
CA LYS A 71 -2.35 -9.90 6.84
C LYS A 71 -1.30 -10.56 5.95
N ARG A 72 -1.34 -10.31 4.64
CA ARG A 72 -0.35 -10.83 3.68
C ARG A 72 1.06 -10.37 4.02
N ARG A 73 1.24 -9.06 4.27
CA ARG A 73 2.54 -8.50 4.66
C ARG A 73 3.07 -9.13 5.95
N SER A 74 2.21 -9.27 6.97
CA SER A 74 2.58 -9.93 8.22
C SER A 74 3.02 -11.38 8.00
N GLN A 75 2.32 -12.14 7.17
CA GLN A 75 2.70 -13.53 6.85
C GLN A 75 4.07 -13.61 6.16
N THR A 76 4.37 -12.71 5.22
CA THR A 76 5.68 -12.66 4.55
C THR A 76 6.80 -12.33 5.53
N LEU A 77 6.56 -11.41 6.48
CA LEU A 77 7.54 -11.02 7.50
C LEU A 77 7.77 -12.10 8.57
N HIS A 78 6.73 -12.84 8.96
CA HIS A 78 6.84 -13.92 9.96
C HIS A 78 7.31 -15.27 9.36
N GLY A 79 7.16 -15.46 8.04
CA GLY A 79 7.59 -16.68 7.35
C GLY A 79 9.10 -16.73 7.04
N GLN A 80 9.79 -15.61 7.14
CA GLN A 80 11.25 -15.56 7.09
C GLN A 80 11.76 -15.57 8.53
N ALA A 81 12.33 -16.70 8.96
CA ALA A 81 13.13 -16.70 10.18
C ALA A 81 14.15 -15.55 10.04
N LEU A 82 14.08 -14.57 10.94
CA LEU A 82 15.03 -13.47 10.93
C LEU A 82 16.43 -14.09 11.02
N PRO A 83 17.31 -13.87 10.04
CA PRO A 83 18.65 -14.43 10.06
C PRO A 83 19.33 -13.99 11.35
N LYS A 84 19.89 -14.94 12.13
CA LYS A 84 20.47 -14.66 13.45
C LYS A 84 21.78 -13.86 13.34
N GLY A 85 22.36 -13.80 12.14
CA GLY A 85 23.56 -13.02 11.80
C GLY A 85 23.65 -12.70 10.30
N LEU A 86 24.72 -12.01 9.90
CA LEU A 86 24.98 -11.76 8.47
C LEU A 86 25.26 -13.07 7.70
N GLY A 87 25.76 -14.11 8.37
CA GLY A 87 25.98 -15.44 7.78
C GLY A 87 24.70 -16.04 7.21
N ASP A 88 23.67 -16.19 8.05
CA ASP A 88 22.35 -16.72 7.70
C ASP A 88 21.63 -15.93 6.58
N PHE A 89 22.07 -14.69 6.29
CA PHE A 89 21.51 -13.88 5.20
C PHE A 89 22.11 -14.23 3.84
N PHE A 90 23.40 -14.59 3.79
CA PHE A 90 24.12 -14.86 2.54
C PHE A 90 24.31 -16.36 2.27
N PHE A 91 24.21 -17.20 3.29
CA PHE A 91 24.65 -18.58 3.26
C PHE A 91 23.64 -19.50 3.98
N GLU A 92 23.41 -20.70 3.46
CA GLU A 92 22.68 -21.74 4.19
C GLU A 92 23.53 -22.26 5.37
N GLU A 93 22.90 -22.84 6.41
CA GLU A 93 23.58 -23.25 7.66
C GLU A 93 24.80 -24.17 7.43
N ASP A 94 24.78 -24.99 6.38
CA ASP A 94 25.84 -25.93 6.00
C ASP A 94 26.80 -25.40 4.92
N HIS A 95 26.65 -24.14 4.50
CA HIS A 95 27.48 -23.58 3.43
C HIS A 95 28.94 -23.37 3.90
N PRO A 96 29.95 -23.82 3.14
CA PRO A 96 31.35 -23.81 3.57
C PRO A 96 31.99 -22.41 3.77
N LEU A 97 31.27 -21.35 3.39
CA LEU A 97 31.68 -19.96 3.61
C LEU A 97 30.85 -19.26 4.69
N HIS A 98 30.06 -20.01 5.45
CA HIS A 98 29.27 -19.45 6.55
C HIS A 98 30.23 -18.98 7.66
N PRO A 99 30.23 -17.68 8.02
CA PRO A 99 31.24 -17.09 8.92
C PRO A 99 31.11 -17.53 10.37
N ASP A 100 29.94 -18.04 10.77
CA ASP A 100 29.65 -18.50 12.14
C ASP A 100 29.84 -20.03 12.33
N GLN A 101 30.53 -20.70 11.40
CA GLN A 101 30.98 -22.09 11.53
C GLN A 101 32.27 -22.22 12.34
#